data_AF-A0A2U9BX69-F1
#
_entry.id   AF-A0A2U9BX69-F1
#
_cell.length_a   1.000
_cell.length_b   1.000
_cell.length_c   1.000
_cell.angle_alpha   90.00
_cell.angle_beta   90.00
_cell.angle_gamma   90.00
#
_symmetry.space_group_name_H-M   'P 1'
#
loop_
_entity.id
_entity.type
_entity.pdbx_description
1 polymer ?
#
loop_
_entity_poly.entity_id
_entity_poly.type
_entity_poly.pdbx_seq_one_letter_code
_entity_poly.pdbx_strand_id
1 'polypeptide(L)' 'MHADVVTAGLQYCREMMLTSENHIFRLTGPGADQDPRGLFIIDIDTGEVSVSRSLDREAIDSYEFSASM' A
#
# COMPACT_ATOMS: atom_id res chain seq x y z
N MET A 1 -36.31 -2.96 17.21
CA MET A 1 -35.41 -2.63 16.07
C MET A 1 -34.62 -1.37 16.40
N HIS A 2 -33.64 -1.49 17.29
CA HIS A 2 -32.61 -0.48 17.51
C HIS A 2 -31.37 -1.27 17.90
N ALA A 3 -30.44 -1.44 16.95
CA ALA A 3 -29.10 -1.86 17.32
C ALA A 3 -28.44 -0.62 17.93
N ASP A 4 -27.98 -0.71 19.18
CA ASP A 4 -27.31 0.40 19.86
C ASP A 4 -26.13 0.90 19.03
N VAL A 5 -25.97 2.22 18.94
CA VAL A 5 -24.90 2.90 18.19
C VAL A 5 -23.52 2.40 18.65
N VAL A 6 -23.42 1.96 19.90
CA VAL A 6 -22.24 1.32 20.50
C VAL A 6 -21.87 0.01 19.79
N THR A 7 -22.86 -0.83 19.48
CA THR A 7 -22.67 -2.09 18.77
C THR A 7 -22.26 -1.85 17.32
N ALA A 8 -22.82 -0.83 16.66
CA ALA A 8 -22.42 -0.44 15.31
C ALA A 8 -20.97 0.09 15.27
N GLY A 9 -20.56 0.90 16.25
CA GLY A 9 -19.18 1.40 16.35
C GLY A 9 -18.15 0.29 16.63
N LEU A 10 -18.47 -0.64 17.53
CA LEU A 10 -17.61 -1.80 17.81
C LEU A 10 -17.56 -2.78 16.63
N GLN A 11 -18.68 -2.98 15.92
CA GLN A 11 -18.73 -3.81 14.72
C GLN A 11 -17.85 -3.22 13.61
N TYR A 12 -17.91 -1.91 13.36
CA TYR A 12 -17.05 -1.24 12.38
C TYR A 12 -15.57 -1.34 12.76
N CYS A 13 -15.22 -1.14 14.04
CA CYS A 13 -13.85 -1.35 14.53
C CYS A 13 -13.40 -2.81 14.42
N ARG A 14 -14.30 -3.78 14.64
CA ARG A 14 -14.01 -5.22 14.54
C ARG A 14 -13.85 -5.67 13.09
N GLU A 15 -14.66 -5.14 12.18
CA GLU A 15 -14.52 -5.34 10.73
C GLU A 15 -13.23 -4.72 10.19
N MET A 16 -12.84 -3.53 10.68
CA MET A 16 -11.55 -2.89 10.38
C MET A 16 -10.35 -3.68 10.93
N MET A 17 -10.54 -4.49 11.98
CA MET A 17 -9.52 -5.38 12.55
C MET A 17 -9.46 -6.75 11.84
N LEU A 18 -10.53 -7.13 11.14
CA LEU A 18 -10.66 -8.41 10.40
C LEU A 18 -10.29 -8.29 8.91
N THR A 19 -10.16 -7.09 8.35
CA THR A 19 -9.54 -6.87 7.02
C THR A 19 -8.03 -7.05 7.03
N SER A 20 -7.42 -7.15 8.22
CA SER A 20 -5.99 -7.41 8.39
C SER A 20 -5.70 -8.92 8.39
N GLU A 21 -6.07 -9.60 7.32
CA GLU A 21 -5.38 -10.84 6.96
C GLU A 21 -3.90 -10.49 6.80
N ASN A 22 -2.99 -11.31 7.35
CA ASN A 22 -1.54 -11.03 7.35
C ASN A 22 -0.98 -11.17 5.93
N HIS A 23 -1.13 -10.11 5.16
CA HIS A 23 -0.69 -10.03 3.79
C HIS A 23 0.56 -9.16 3.73
N ILE A 24 1.61 -9.65 3.07
CA ILE A 24 2.88 -8.94 2.95
C ILE A 24 3.07 -8.50 1.52
N PHE A 25 2.75 -7.25 1.25
CA PHE A 25 2.95 -6.68 -0.07
C PHE A 25 4.43 -6.49 -0.39
N ARG A 26 4.78 -6.76 -1.65
CA ARG A 26 6.11 -6.59 -2.22
C ARG A 26 6.01 -5.83 -3.52
N LEU A 27 7.03 -5.00 -3.78
CA LEU A 27 7.19 -4.23 -4.99
C LEU A 27 8.55 -4.57 -5.61
N THR A 28 8.55 -5.00 -6.87
CA THR A 28 9.76 -5.40 -7.58
C THR A 28 9.84 -4.74 -8.95
N GLY A 29 10.98 -4.16 -9.28
CA GLY A 29 11.27 -3.49 -10.54
C GLY A 29 12.10 -2.22 -10.38
N PRO A 30 12.46 -1.57 -11.50
CA PRO A 30 13.13 -0.27 -11.51
C PRO A 30 12.35 0.76 -10.72
N GLY A 31 13.03 1.53 -9.86
CA GLY A 31 12.35 2.46 -8.96
C GLY A 31 12.02 1.86 -7.59
N ALA A 32 11.88 0.54 -7.48
CA ALA A 32 11.62 -0.15 -6.21
C ALA A 32 12.92 -0.80 -5.69
N ASP A 33 13.10 -2.10 -5.94
CA ASP A 33 14.25 -2.91 -5.53
C ASP A 33 15.33 -3.04 -6.62
N GLN A 34 15.12 -2.45 -7.80
CA GLN A 34 16.10 -2.38 -8.90
C GLN A 34 16.42 -0.92 -9.26
N ASP A 35 17.57 -0.69 -9.88
CA ASP A 35 18.05 0.66 -10.18
C ASP A 35 17.16 1.40 -11.21
N PRO A 36 16.89 2.71 -11.00
CA PRO A 36 17.23 3.49 -9.80
C PRO A 36 16.42 3.05 -8.57
N ARG A 37 17.08 2.63 -7.48
CA ARG A 37 16.40 2.02 -6.33
C ARG A 37 15.71 3.03 -5.41
N GLY A 38 14.63 2.59 -4.75
CA GLY A 38 14.01 3.30 -3.64
C GLY A 38 13.24 4.57 -4.00
N LEU A 39 12.89 4.77 -5.27
CA LEU A 39 11.97 5.82 -5.72
C LEU A 39 10.52 5.52 -5.31
N PHE A 40 10.10 4.27 -5.41
CA PHE A 40 8.77 3.78 -5.04
C PHE A 40 8.89 2.90 -3.80
N ILE A 41 8.09 3.19 -2.79
CA ILE A 41 8.03 2.47 -1.51
C ILE A 41 6.63 1.92 -1.35
N ILE A 42 6.52 0.64 -1.01
CA ILE A 42 5.26 -0.02 -0.69
C ILE A 42 5.11 -0.20 0.81
N ASP A 43 3.94 0.14 1.34
CA ASP A 43 3.54 -0.25 2.69
C ASP A 43 3.17 -1.73 2.67
N ILE A 44 3.89 -2.53 3.48
CA ILE A 44 3.80 -3.98 3.41
C ILE A 44 2.47 -4.54 3.91
N ASP A 45 1.74 -3.79 4.74
CA ASP A 45 0.50 -4.24 5.37
C ASP A 45 -0.74 -3.83 4.55
N THR A 46 -0.66 -2.68 3.88
CA THR A 46 -1.78 -2.09 3.13
C THR A 46 -1.62 -2.19 1.61
N GLY A 47 -0.39 -2.34 1.11
CA GLY A 47 -0.07 -2.32 -0.31
C GLY A 47 -0.03 -0.92 -0.93
N GLU A 48 -0.14 0.15 -0.13
CA GLU A 48 -0.06 1.53 -0.64
C GLU A 48 1.34 1.81 -1.20
N VAL A 49 1.40 2.35 -2.42
CA VAL A 49 2.66 2.73 -3.08
C VAL A 49 2.82 4.25 -3.07
N SER A 50 3.96 4.71 -2.54
CA SER A 50 4.33 6.13 -2.45
C SER A 50 5.64 6.40 -3.17
N VAL A 51 5.88 7.68 -3.51
CA VAL A 51 7.14 8.12 -4.13
C VAL A 51 8.00 8.82 -3.08
N SER A 52 9.27 8.43 -2.94
CA SER A 52 10.17 8.95 -1.91
C SER A 52 10.75 10.34 -2.23
N ARG A 53 10.73 10.74 -3.51
CA ARG A 53 11.23 12.04 -3.99
C ARG A 53 10.56 12.43 -5.31
N SER A 54 10.70 13.70 -5.70
CA SER A 54 10.24 14.20 -7.00
C SER A 54 10.85 13.41 -8.16
N LEU A 55 10.03 13.07 -9.15
CA LEU A 55 10.48 12.37 -10.36
C LEU A 55 10.82 13.39 -11.45
N ASP A 56 11.98 13.21 -12.06
CA ASP A 56 12.38 13.93 -13.26
C ASP A 56 11.91 13.14 -14.49
N ARG A 57 10.86 13.66 -15.15
CA ARG A 57 10.28 13.04 -16.36
C ARG A 57 11.04 13.35 -17.64
N GLU A 58 12.00 14.29 -17.63
CA GLU A 58 12.91 14.51 -18.75
C GLU A 58 14.04 13.47 -18.74
N ALA A 59 14.45 13.02 -17.55
CA ALA A 59 15.43 11.95 -17.39
C ALA A 59 14.86 10.55 -17.64
N ILE A 60 13.68 10.25 -17.08
CA ILE A 60 12.99 8.95 -17.23
C ILE A 60 11.50 9.20 -17.40
N ASP A 61 10.94 8.85 -18.55
CA ASP A 61 9.55 9.13 -18.89
C ASP A 61 8.56 8.16 -18.23
N SER A 62 9.00 6.94 -17.92
CA SER A 62 8.16 5.83 -17.48
C SER A 62 8.91 4.82 -16.60
N TYR A 63 8.15 4.16 -15.73
CA TYR A 63 8.62 3.06 -14.87
C TYR A 63 7.63 1.91 -14.98
N GLU A 64 8.16 0.69 -15.02
CA GLU A 64 7.38 -0.54 -15.00
C GLU A 64 7.85 -1.42 -13.84
N PHE A 65 6.93 -1.79 -12.96
CA PHE A 65 7.21 -2.63 -11.80
C PHE A 65 6.01 -3.51 -11.48
N SER A 66 6.26 -4.59 -10.73
CA SER A 66 5.26 -5.57 -10.33
C SER A 66 5.00 -5.47 -8.83
N ALA A 67 3.72 -5.50 -8.45
CA ALA A 67 3.29 -5.64 -7.06
C ALA A 67 2.71 -7.05 -6.83
N SER A 68 3.08 -7.66 -5.71
CA SER A 68 2.55 -8.97 -5.28
C SER A 68 2.22 -8.96 -3.79
N MET A 69 1.37 -9.88 -3.36
CA MET A 69 0.95 -10.09 -1.98
C MET A 69 1.53 -11.41 -1.43
#